data_AF-A0A8J7WF69-F1
#
_entry.id   AF-A0A8J7WF69-F1
#
_cell.length_a   1.000
_cell.length_b   1.000
_cell.length_c   1.000
_cell.angle_alpha   90.00
_cell.angle_beta   90.00
_cell.angle_gamma   90.00
#
_symmetry.space_group_name_H-M   'P 1'
#
loop_
_entity.id
_entity.type
_entity.pdbx_description
1 polymer ?
#
loop_
_entity_poly.entity_id
_entity_poly.type
_entity_poly.pdbx_seq_one_letter_code
_entity_poly.pdbx_strand_id
1 'polypeptide(L)'
;MPAAAQDLVFSPQPTQACLASGQPFDQCIGLAADACTAANGYATVVQGGCLSREAEWWDGRLNAAYQRAMAGAKQSDSQSGQYAPSQAKALRAMQRAWIPFRDETCSFEASQWGGGTGAGPAFAACLMRLTAYQTHYLENIGLN
;
A
#
# COMPACT_ATOMS: atom_id res chain seq x y z
N MET A 1 7.30 0.12 21.08
CA MET A 1 7.72 0.64 19.75
C MET A 1 9.03 1.37 19.94
N PRO A 2 10.11 1.08 19.20
CA PRO A 2 11.36 1.81 19.40
C PRO A 2 11.20 3.24 18.89
N ALA A 3 11.80 4.19 19.60
CA ALA A 3 11.58 5.63 19.51
C ALA A 3 11.99 6.28 18.17
N ALA A 4 12.54 5.55 17.20
CA ALA A 4 13.08 6.12 15.96
C ALA A 4 12.04 6.51 14.90
N ALA A 5 10.79 6.02 14.99
CA ALA A 5 9.78 6.26 13.95
C ALA A 5 9.06 7.63 14.08
N GLN A 6 9.12 8.28 15.24
CA GLN A 6 8.30 9.47 15.53
C GLN A 6 8.91 10.78 15.02
N ASP A 7 10.21 10.79 14.72
CA ASP A 7 10.96 12.02 14.36
C ASP A 7 11.35 12.11 12.88
N LEU A 8 10.83 11.23 12.02
CA LEU A 8 11.16 11.24 10.59
C LEU A 8 10.45 12.38 9.86
N VAL A 9 11.22 13.20 9.15
CA VAL A 9 10.68 14.19 8.21
C VAL A 9 10.14 13.46 6.98
N PHE A 10 8.84 13.16 7.00
CA PHE A 10 8.12 12.49 5.91
C PHE A 10 7.11 13.42 5.23
N SER A 11 7.08 13.39 3.90
CA SER A 11 6.05 14.04 3.09
C SER A 11 5.67 13.14 1.92
N PRO A 12 4.37 12.91 1.67
CA PRO A 12 3.92 12.10 0.53
C PRO A 12 4.03 12.85 -0.82
N GLN A 13 4.43 14.12 -0.82
CA GLN A 13 4.43 14.98 -2.00
C GLN A 13 5.23 14.43 -3.19
N PRO A 14 6.43 13.81 -3.03
CA PRO A 14 7.17 13.26 -4.18
C PRO A 14 6.38 12.18 -4.93
N THR A 15 5.81 11.22 -4.19
CA THR A 15 4.93 10.18 -4.75
C THR A 15 3.69 10.80 -5.38
N GLN A 16 3.03 11.76 -4.71
CA GLN A 16 1.84 12.43 -5.25
C GLN A 16 2.11 13.20 -6.55
N ALA A 17 3.23 13.92 -6.62
CA ALA A 17 3.61 14.66 -7.81
C ALA A 17 3.89 13.72 -8.99
N CYS A 18 4.54 12.57 -8.75
CA CYS A 18 4.74 11.56 -9.77
C CYS A 18 3.40 11.00 -10.29
N LEU A 19 2.47 10.65 -9.39
CA LEU A 19 1.14 10.15 -9.79
C LEU A 19 0.37 11.17 -10.65
N ALA A 20 0.56 12.46 -10.41
CA ALA A 20 -0.06 13.53 -11.20
C ALA A 20 0.65 13.80 -12.55
N SER A 21 1.85 13.28 -12.75
CA SER A 21 2.70 13.59 -13.92
C SER A 21 2.45 12.70 -15.15
N GLY A 22 1.66 11.63 -15.00
CA GLY A 22 1.41 10.65 -16.07
C GLY A 22 2.53 9.62 -16.27
N GLN A 23 3.52 9.57 -15.36
CA GLN A 23 4.50 8.49 -15.33
C GLN A 23 3.86 7.13 -15.03
N PRO A 24 4.50 6.01 -15.41
CA PRO A 24 4.05 4.69 -15.03
C PRO A 24 3.91 4.55 -13.51
N PHE A 25 2.79 3.98 -13.06
CA PHE A 25 2.42 3.93 -11.64
C PHE A 25 3.51 3.32 -10.74
N ASP A 26 4.16 2.26 -11.22
CA ASP A 26 5.21 1.53 -10.51
C ASP A 26 6.45 2.40 -10.23
N GLN A 27 6.74 3.39 -11.07
CA GLN A 27 7.85 4.32 -10.89
C GLN A 27 7.60 5.36 -9.79
N CYS A 28 6.33 5.55 -9.40
CA CYS A 28 5.98 6.49 -8.35
C CYS A 28 6.08 5.89 -6.94
N ILE A 29 6.05 4.56 -6.82
CA ILE A 29 6.07 3.86 -5.55
C ILE A 29 7.45 4.02 -4.91
N GLY A 30 7.51 4.56 -3.68
CA GLY A 30 8.76 4.70 -2.92
C GLY A 30 9.41 6.07 -3.00
N LEU A 31 8.95 6.97 -3.87
CA LEU A 31 9.58 8.30 -4.04
C LEU A 31 9.52 9.15 -2.76
N ALA A 32 8.46 9.02 -1.96
CA ALA A 32 8.34 9.70 -0.68
C ALA A 32 9.26 9.08 0.39
N ALA A 33 9.39 7.75 0.41
CA ALA A 33 10.31 7.03 1.28
C ALA A 33 11.77 7.33 0.95
N ASP A 34 12.12 7.47 -0.33
CA ASP A 34 13.46 7.85 -0.79
C ASP A 34 13.81 9.28 -0.37
N ALA A 35 12.89 10.23 -0.59
CA ALA A 35 13.06 11.62 -0.15
C ALA A 35 13.17 11.72 1.38
N CYS A 36 12.35 10.96 2.11
CA CYS A 36 12.44 10.83 3.57
C CYS A 36 13.82 10.28 3.99
N THR A 37 14.33 9.23 3.34
CA THR A 37 15.64 8.67 3.67
C THR A 37 16.76 9.68 3.42
N ALA A 38 16.70 10.41 2.30
CA ALA A 38 17.68 11.47 2.00
C ALA A 38 17.68 12.59 3.06
N ALA A 39 16.52 12.93 3.61
CA ALA A 39 16.38 13.98 4.62
C ALA A 39 16.80 13.54 6.04
N ASN A 40 16.69 12.24 6.35
CA ASN A 40 16.88 11.71 7.71
C ASN A 40 18.13 10.81 7.86
N GLY A 41 18.79 10.44 6.76
CA GLY A 41 20.00 9.61 6.72
C GLY A 41 19.75 8.17 6.27
N TYR A 42 20.85 7.47 5.93
CA TYR A 42 20.81 6.15 5.27
C TYR A 42 20.94 4.95 6.21
N ALA A 43 20.79 5.15 7.52
CA ALA A 43 20.77 4.02 8.46
C ALA A 43 19.57 3.10 8.15
N THR A 44 19.75 1.78 8.27
CA THR A 44 18.69 0.80 7.98
C THR A 44 17.42 1.03 8.79
N VAL A 45 17.54 1.49 10.03
CA VAL A 45 16.38 1.87 10.85
C VAL A 45 15.60 3.06 10.26
N VAL A 46 16.30 4.03 9.67
CA VAL A 46 15.69 5.20 9.02
C VAL A 46 15.02 4.78 7.71
N GLN A 47 15.69 3.98 6.89
CA GLN A 47 15.12 3.42 5.66
C GLN A 47 13.81 2.66 5.94
N GLY A 48 13.85 1.73 6.90
CA GLY A 48 12.66 0.98 7.31
C GLY A 48 11.53 1.89 7.79
N GLY A 49 11.84 2.91 8.60
CA GLY A 49 10.85 3.88 9.05
C GLY A 49 10.24 4.71 7.91
N CYS A 50 11.05 5.23 7.00
CA CYS A 50 10.57 6.00 5.84
C CYS A 50 9.68 5.15 4.91
N LEU A 51 10.07 3.89 4.66
CA LEU A 51 9.26 2.94 3.90
C LEU A 51 7.93 2.65 4.59
N SER A 52 7.93 2.47 5.92
CA SER A 52 6.70 2.29 6.69
C SER A 52 5.78 3.51 6.63
N ARG A 53 6.33 4.74 6.66
CA ARG A 53 5.52 5.97 6.51
C ARG A 53 4.83 6.07 5.16
N GLU A 54 5.53 5.72 4.08
CA GLU A 54 4.88 5.68 2.76
C GLU A 54 3.87 4.53 2.67
N ALA A 55 4.14 3.37 3.27
CA ALA A 55 3.17 2.29 3.37
C ALA A 55 1.89 2.71 4.12
N GLU A 56 2.00 3.43 5.24
CA GLU A 56 0.87 4.01 5.99
C GLU A 56 0.07 4.98 5.13
N TRP A 57 0.75 5.82 4.34
CA TRP A 57 0.09 6.72 3.41
C TRP A 57 -0.69 5.98 2.31
N TRP A 58 -0.09 4.94 1.72
CA TRP A 58 -0.77 4.06 0.76
C TRP A 58 -1.96 3.34 1.39
N ASP A 59 -1.85 2.86 2.63
CA ASP A 59 -2.95 2.18 3.34
C ASP A 59 -4.15 3.13 3.58
N GLY A 60 -3.88 4.40 3.90
CA GLY A 60 -4.92 5.42 3.97
C GLY A 60 -5.69 5.58 2.65
N ARG A 61 -4.97 5.58 1.52
CA ARG A 61 -5.58 5.63 0.18
C ARG A 61 -6.33 4.35 -0.17
N LEU A 62 -5.75 3.18 0.15
CA LEU A 62 -6.36 1.86 -0.04
C LEU A 62 -7.73 1.80 0.62
N ASN A 63 -7.79 2.20 1.91
CA ASN A 63 -9.04 2.20 2.66
C ASN A 63 -10.08 3.13 2.03
N ALA A 64 -9.68 4.34 1.59
CA ALA A 64 -10.58 5.26 0.91
C ALA A 64 -11.11 4.69 -0.41
N ALA A 65 -10.24 4.07 -1.23
CA ALA A 65 -10.62 3.42 -2.48
C ALA A 65 -11.55 2.22 -2.25
N TYR A 66 -11.28 1.41 -1.22
CA TYR A 66 -12.13 0.28 -0.85
C TYR A 66 -13.54 0.73 -0.47
N GLN A 67 -13.69 1.81 0.31
CA GLN A 67 -15.01 2.32 0.68
C GLN A 67 -15.81 2.80 -0.55
N ARG A 68 -15.16 3.48 -1.50
CA ARG A 68 -15.79 3.90 -2.78
C ARG A 68 -16.22 2.69 -3.60
N ALA A 69 -15.31 1.77 -3.88
CA ALA A 69 -15.60 0.55 -4.62
C ALA A 69 -16.71 -0.30 -3.95
N MET A 70 -16.74 -0.36 -2.62
CA MET A 70 -17.79 -1.05 -1.87
C MET A 70 -19.15 -0.38 -2.04
N ALA A 71 -19.21 0.95 -2.12
CA ALA A 71 -20.45 1.66 -2.40
C ALA A 71 -20.94 1.37 -3.83
N GLY A 72 -20.07 1.43 -4.84
CA GLY A 72 -20.41 1.09 -6.22
C GLY A 72 -20.81 -0.37 -6.40
N ALA A 73 -20.16 -1.29 -5.70
CA ALA A 73 -20.52 -2.71 -5.69
C ALA A 73 -21.93 -2.93 -5.13
N LYS A 74 -22.27 -2.27 -4.02
CA LYS A 74 -23.62 -2.34 -3.44
C LYS A 74 -24.69 -1.73 -4.35
N GLN A 75 -24.35 -0.62 -5.02
CA GLN A 75 -25.25 0.00 -6.00
C GLN A 75 -25.53 -0.96 -7.17
N SER A 76 -24.47 -1.60 -7.69
CA SER A 76 -24.59 -2.60 -8.77
C SER A 76 -25.42 -3.80 -8.32
N ASP A 77 -25.20 -4.30 -7.10
CA ASP A 77 -25.97 -5.39 -6.52
C ASP A 77 -27.47 -5.04 -6.41
N SER A 78 -27.81 -3.79 -6.08
CA SER A 78 -29.21 -3.33 -5.95
C SER A 78 -29.96 -3.23 -7.30
N GLN A 79 -29.21 -3.09 -8.39
CA GLN A 79 -29.76 -3.01 -9.75
C GLN A 79 -29.74 -4.36 -10.49
N SER A 80 -29.14 -5.37 -9.88
CA SER A 80 -28.97 -6.68 -10.47
C SER A 80 -30.15 -7.61 -10.15
N GLY A 81 -30.42 -8.57 -11.02
CA GLY A 81 -31.44 -9.59 -10.78
C GLY A 81 -31.08 -10.50 -9.60
N GLN A 82 -32.09 -11.14 -9.00
CA GLN A 82 -31.96 -12.00 -7.81
C GLN A 82 -30.87 -13.09 -7.91
N TYR A 83 -30.56 -13.55 -9.11
CA TYR A 83 -29.59 -14.63 -9.36
C TYR A 83 -28.19 -14.12 -9.72
N ALA A 84 -27.97 -12.80 -9.78
CA ALA A 84 -26.65 -12.24 -10.04
C ALA A 84 -25.73 -12.44 -8.82
N PRO A 85 -24.44 -12.75 -9.03
CA PRO A 85 -23.47 -12.77 -7.93
C PRO A 85 -23.34 -11.40 -7.26
N SER A 86 -23.27 -11.37 -5.92
CA SER A 86 -23.03 -10.11 -5.19
C SER A 86 -21.58 -9.66 -5.34
N GLN A 87 -21.40 -8.53 -6.02
CA GLN A 87 -20.12 -7.86 -6.18
C GLN A 87 -19.59 -7.37 -4.83
N ALA A 88 -20.46 -6.87 -3.94
CA ALA A 88 -20.02 -6.41 -2.62
C ALA A 88 -19.45 -7.55 -1.78
N LYS A 89 -20.06 -8.74 -1.84
CA LYS A 89 -19.55 -9.95 -1.17
C LYS A 89 -18.22 -10.40 -1.79
N ALA A 90 -18.12 -10.41 -3.12
CA ALA A 90 -16.90 -10.78 -3.83
C ALA A 90 -15.73 -9.83 -3.52
N LEU A 91 -15.96 -8.51 -3.59
CA LEU A 91 -14.96 -7.48 -3.28
C LEU A 91 -14.43 -7.62 -1.85
N ARG A 92 -15.33 -7.81 -0.87
CA ARG A 92 -14.92 -8.05 0.52
C ARG A 92 -14.09 -9.32 0.68
N ALA A 93 -14.49 -10.41 0.04
CA ALA A 93 -13.78 -11.68 0.11
C ALA A 93 -12.38 -11.56 -0.49
N MET A 94 -12.25 -10.92 -1.65
CA MET A 94 -10.96 -10.67 -2.31
C MET A 94 -10.03 -9.85 -1.41
N GLN A 95 -10.50 -8.73 -0.83
CA GLN A 95 -9.67 -7.91 0.05
C GLN A 95 -9.20 -8.67 1.30
N ARG A 96 -10.08 -9.47 1.91
CA ARG A 96 -9.71 -10.30 3.07
C ARG A 96 -8.71 -11.40 2.72
N ALA A 97 -8.73 -11.93 1.50
CA ALA A 97 -7.76 -12.90 1.03
C ALA A 97 -6.42 -12.25 0.64
N TRP A 98 -6.45 -10.99 0.20
CA TRP A 98 -5.24 -10.25 -0.15
C TRP A 98 -4.36 -9.92 1.07
N ILE A 99 -4.96 -9.62 2.24
CA ILE A 99 -4.21 -9.30 3.47
C ILE A 99 -3.20 -10.41 3.86
N PRO A 100 -3.59 -11.69 4.03
CA PRO A 100 -2.63 -12.75 4.36
C PRO A 100 -1.65 -12.99 3.22
N PHE A 101 -2.06 -12.85 1.96
CA PHE A 101 -1.13 -12.92 0.82
C PHE A 101 -0.02 -11.87 0.95
N ARG A 102 -0.38 -10.60 1.24
CA ARG A 102 0.57 -9.51 1.45
C ARG A 102 1.51 -9.82 2.61
N ASP A 103 0.94 -10.17 3.76
CA ASP A 103 1.71 -10.35 4.99
C ASP A 103 2.69 -11.52 4.89
N GLU A 104 2.27 -12.64 4.29
CA GLU A 104 3.14 -13.81 4.05
C GLU A 104 4.19 -13.54 2.97
N THR A 105 3.83 -12.83 1.89
CA THR A 105 4.78 -12.42 0.85
C THR A 105 5.89 -11.55 1.45
N CYS A 106 5.53 -10.56 2.26
CA CYS A 106 6.51 -9.66 2.85
C CYS A 106 7.36 -10.33 3.93
N SER A 107 6.79 -11.26 4.69
CA SER A 107 7.54 -12.08 5.64
C SER A 107 8.55 -12.98 4.91
N PHE A 108 8.15 -13.61 3.80
CA PHE A 108 9.06 -14.35 2.94
C PHE A 108 10.17 -13.46 2.37
N GLU A 109 9.84 -12.28 1.82
CA GLU A 109 10.84 -11.36 1.26
C GLU A 109 11.88 -10.93 2.31
N ALA A 110 11.43 -10.64 3.55
CA ALA A 110 12.31 -10.34 4.67
C ALA A 110 13.19 -11.52 5.09
N SER A 111 12.67 -12.76 5.03
CA SER A 111 13.42 -13.97 5.39
C SER A 111 14.69 -14.19 4.55
N GLN A 112 14.69 -13.69 3.31
CA GLN A 112 15.84 -13.79 2.39
C GLN A 112 17.09 -13.05 2.91
N TRP A 113 16.92 -12.16 3.90
CA TRP A 113 18.01 -11.43 4.54
C TRP A 113 18.64 -12.16 5.73
N GLY A 114 18.20 -13.39 6.05
CA GLY A 114 18.85 -14.26 7.03
C GLY A 114 18.94 -13.68 8.45
N GLY A 115 18.01 -12.79 8.82
CA GLY A 115 18.03 -12.10 10.13
C GLY A 115 18.97 -10.90 10.23
N GLY A 116 19.61 -10.48 9.12
CA GLY A 116 20.42 -9.27 9.07
C GLY A 116 19.60 -7.98 9.18
N THR A 117 20.28 -6.85 9.36
CA THR A 117 19.65 -5.53 9.54
C THR A 117 18.84 -5.03 8.34
N GLY A 118 18.99 -5.66 7.17
CA GLY A 118 18.18 -5.38 5.97
C GLY A 118 16.79 -6.01 5.97
N ALA A 119 16.50 -6.98 6.87
CA ALA A 119 15.21 -7.65 6.93
C ALA A 119 14.05 -6.66 7.20
N GLY A 120 14.27 -5.68 8.09
CA GLY A 120 13.28 -4.65 8.43
C GLY A 120 12.89 -3.79 7.22
N PRO A 121 13.84 -3.10 6.57
CA PRO A 121 13.59 -2.35 5.33
C PRO A 121 12.99 -3.21 4.22
N ALA A 122 13.44 -4.45 4.05
CA ALA A 122 12.89 -5.35 3.02
C ALA A 122 11.40 -5.64 3.25
N PHE A 123 11.02 -5.95 4.50
CA PHE A 123 9.62 -6.12 4.87
C PHE A 123 8.79 -4.86 4.59
N ALA A 124 9.29 -3.69 5.01
CA ALA A 124 8.60 -2.42 4.84
C ALA A 124 8.45 -2.03 3.36
N ALA A 125 9.47 -2.27 2.54
CA ALA A 125 9.42 -2.03 1.10
C ALA A 125 8.39 -2.92 0.40
N CYS A 126 8.32 -4.21 0.77
CA CYS A 126 7.29 -5.11 0.26
C CYS A 126 5.89 -4.64 0.66
N LEU A 127 5.67 -4.29 1.93
CA LEU A 127 4.38 -3.81 2.42
C LEU A 127 3.93 -2.56 1.65
N MET A 128 4.82 -1.59 1.49
CA MET A 128 4.57 -0.38 0.71
C MET A 128 4.16 -0.73 -0.73
N ARG A 129 4.97 -1.53 -1.42
CA ARG A 129 4.75 -1.90 -2.83
C ARG A 129 3.42 -2.63 -3.04
N LEU A 130 3.13 -3.67 -2.25
CA LEU A 130 1.89 -4.43 -2.41
C LEU A 130 0.66 -3.61 -2.03
N THR A 131 0.75 -2.74 -1.02
CA THR A 131 -0.34 -1.82 -0.64
C THR A 131 -0.59 -0.78 -1.73
N ALA A 132 0.46 -0.25 -2.36
CA ALA A 132 0.35 0.65 -3.50
C ALA A 132 -0.35 -0.03 -4.69
N TYR A 133 0.05 -1.24 -5.07
CA TYR A 133 -0.62 -1.97 -6.17
C TYR A 133 -2.09 -2.28 -5.86
N GLN A 134 -2.40 -2.67 -4.63
CA GLN A 134 -3.79 -2.94 -4.25
C GLN A 134 -4.63 -1.66 -4.24
N THR A 135 -4.04 -0.54 -3.82
CA THR A 135 -4.66 0.80 -3.95
C THR A 135 -4.95 1.10 -5.41
N HIS A 136 -3.97 0.94 -6.30
CA HIS A 136 -4.14 1.21 -7.72
C HIS A 136 -5.21 0.32 -8.35
N TYR A 137 -5.21 -0.97 -8.04
CA TYR A 137 -6.28 -1.88 -8.47
C TYR A 137 -7.64 -1.37 -8.01
N LEU A 138 -7.80 -1.08 -6.72
CA LEU A 138 -9.06 -0.58 -6.17
C LEU A 138 -9.49 0.78 -6.74
N GLU A 139 -8.56 1.67 -7.08
CA GLU A 139 -8.86 2.97 -7.70
C GLU A 139 -9.33 2.82 -9.16
N ASN A 140 -8.97 1.71 -9.83
CA ASN A 140 -9.24 1.49 -11.25
C ASN A 140 -10.22 0.34 -11.55
N ILE A 141 -10.71 -0.40 -10.55
CA ILE A 141 -11.89 -1.24 -10.73
C ILE A 141 -13.08 -0.32 -11.00
N GLY A 142 -13.85 -0.57 -12.07
CA GLY A 142 -14.97 0.27 -12.56
C GLY A 142 -16.20 0.33 -11.65
N LEU A 143 -15.96 0.49 -10.35
CA LEU A 143 -16.90 0.57 -9.24
C LEU A 143 -16.74 1.90 -8.46
N ASN A 144 -15.86 2.79 -8.93
CA ASN A 144 -15.61 4.11 -8.35
C ASN A 144 -16.32 5.21 -9.11
#